data_AF-A0A960HSK6-F1
#
_entry.id   AF-A0A960HSK6-F1
#
_cell.length_a   1.000
_cell.length_b   1.000
_cell.length_c   1.000
_cell.angle_alpha   90.00
_cell.angle_beta   90.00
_cell.angle_gamma   90.00
#
_symmetry.space_group_name_H-M   'P 1'
#
loop_
_entity.id
_entity.type
_entity.pdbx_description
1 polymer ?
#
loop_
_entity_poly.entity_id
_entity_poly.type
_entity_poly.pdbx_seq_one_letter_code
_entity_poly.pdbx_strand_id
1 'polypeptide(L)'
;MTVENVTVNRSYPLPNAANPLNVDIARLITALTMLDIDVQSVLASVAGYAALDGPAFTGVPTAPTAASGTDTTQIATTAFVQAALDLLEASVAGGMSFKGNWDASSGSFPGGGAAQTGWYYIVSVAGTVDGVAFDVNDAIIAKADDAAVDTYTGNWVKRDATDAVQSVAGLTGAISAAALKTALAMAIADVSGLQAALDGKSNTAHVHTGVYEPVDANIVRANVAKALSKGFKQT
;
A
#
# COMPACT_ATOMS: atom_id res chain seq x y z
N MET A 1 -92.06 -11.44 37.24
CA MET A 1 -90.98 -11.90 36.33
C MET A 1 -89.87 -10.87 36.38
N THR A 2 -88.61 -11.29 36.38
CA THR A 2 -87.47 -10.37 36.24
C THR A 2 -87.36 -9.90 34.79
N VAL A 3 -87.11 -8.61 34.58
CA VAL A 3 -86.87 -8.01 33.27
C VAL A 3 -85.37 -7.95 33.02
N GLU A 4 -84.93 -8.53 31.91
CA GLU A 4 -83.56 -8.43 31.43
C GLU A 4 -83.33 -7.07 30.77
N ASN A 5 -82.29 -6.37 31.21
CA ASN A 5 -81.81 -5.12 30.65
C ASN A 5 -80.28 -5.14 30.63
N VAL A 6 -79.63 -4.80 29.52
CA VAL A 6 -78.17 -4.89 29.38
C VAL A 6 -77.58 -3.72 28.61
N THR A 7 -76.28 -3.45 28.78
CA THR A 7 -75.57 -2.48 27.93
C THR A 7 -75.50 -2.98 26.49
N VAL A 8 -75.58 -2.07 25.52
CA VAL A 8 -75.53 -2.40 24.08
C VAL A 8 -74.19 -2.96 23.62
N ASN A 9 -73.07 -2.57 24.25
CA ASN A 9 -71.73 -2.90 23.75
C ASN A 9 -71.16 -4.19 24.34
N ARG A 10 -71.36 -4.44 25.64
CA ARG A 10 -70.75 -5.57 26.37
C ARG A 10 -71.77 -6.42 27.11
N SER A 11 -73.06 -6.19 26.88
CA SER A 11 -74.16 -6.93 27.49
C SER A 11 -74.10 -7.00 29.02
N TYR A 12 -73.55 -5.98 29.67
CA TYR A 12 -73.49 -5.93 31.13
C TYR A 12 -74.91 -5.75 31.70
N PRO A 13 -75.30 -6.51 32.73
CA PRO A 13 -76.62 -6.35 33.34
C PRO A 13 -76.85 -4.93 33.87
N LEU A 14 -77.96 -4.32 33.49
CA LEU A 14 -78.41 -3.02 33.99
C LEU A 14 -79.64 -3.17 34.89
N PRO A 15 -79.85 -2.25 35.84
CA PRO A 15 -81.10 -2.17 36.61
C PRO A 15 -82.33 -1.97 35.71
N ASN A 16 -83.51 -2.35 36.21
CA ASN A 16 -84.78 -2.05 35.55
C ASN A 16 -85.83 -1.72 36.61
N ALA A 17 -86.55 -0.60 36.44
CA ALA A 17 -87.54 -0.14 37.42
C ALA A 17 -88.69 -1.14 37.69
N ALA A 18 -88.91 -2.13 36.82
CA ALA A 18 -89.87 -3.21 37.03
C ALA A 18 -89.34 -4.36 37.92
N ASN A 19 -88.04 -4.39 38.23
CA ASN A 19 -87.42 -5.40 39.08
C ASN A 19 -87.46 -4.99 40.56
N PRO A 20 -87.58 -5.96 41.49
CA PRO A 20 -87.32 -5.74 42.91
C PRO A 20 -85.88 -5.28 43.18
N LEU A 21 -85.67 -4.44 44.19
CA LEU A 21 -84.36 -3.88 44.54
C LEU A 21 -83.26 -4.94 44.72
N ASN A 22 -83.58 -6.09 45.34
CA ASN A 22 -82.61 -7.16 45.54
C ASN A 22 -82.13 -7.79 44.22
N VAL A 23 -82.98 -7.83 43.20
CA VAL A 23 -82.62 -8.31 41.86
C VAL A 23 -81.69 -7.31 41.18
N ASP A 24 -82.03 -6.03 41.21
CA ASP A 24 -81.18 -4.99 40.60
C ASP A 24 -79.82 -4.85 41.29
N ILE A 25 -79.75 -5.02 42.62
CA ILE A 25 -78.47 -5.11 43.35
C ILE A 25 -77.63 -6.28 42.83
N ALA A 26 -78.21 -7.48 42.67
CA ALA A 26 -77.50 -8.63 42.14
C ALA A 26 -77.01 -8.41 40.71
N ARG A 27 -77.84 -7.79 39.84
CA ARG A 27 -77.45 -7.43 38.47
C ARG A 27 -76.27 -6.46 38.44
N LEU A 28 -76.32 -5.42 39.28
CA LEU A 28 -75.22 -4.47 39.41
C LEU A 28 -73.94 -5.19 39.84
N ILE A 29 -74.01 -6.05 40.86
CA ILE A 29 -72.86 -6.86 41.30
C ILE A 29 -72.28 -7.65 40.11
N THR A 30 -73.11 -8.35 39.33
CA THR A 30 -72.66 -9.09 38.15
C THR A 30 -72.01 -8.19 37.10
N ALA A 31 -72.60 -7.03 36.80
CA ALA A 31 -72.05 -6.08 35.85
C ALA A 31 -70.68 -5.53 36.29
N LEU A 32 -70.55 -5.22 37.59
CA LEU A 32 -69.28 -4.80 38.19
C LEU A 32 -68.21 -5.92 38.09
N THR A 33 -68.57 -7.17 38.34
CA THR A 33 -67.65 -8.32 38.19
C THR A 33 -67.22 -8.51 36.73
N MET A 34 -68.14 -8.39 35.77
CA MET A 34 -67.81 -8.49 34.35
C MET A 34 -66.90 -7.34 33.89
N LEU A 35 -67.16 -6.12 34.38
CA LEU A 35 -66.31 -4.97 34.10
C LEU A 35 -64.89 -5.16 34.63
N ASP A 36 -64.74 -5.69 35.85
CA ASP A 36 -63.43 -5.99 36.43
C ASP A 36 -62.64 -7.01 35.59
N ILE A 37 -63.31 -8.09 35.15
CA ILE A 37 -62.71 -9.08 34.25
C ILE A 37 -62.22 -8.44 32.95
N ASP A 38 -63.03 -7.56 32.36
CA ASP A 38 -62.69 -6.92 31.10
C ASP A 38 -61.54 -5.91 31.25
N VAL A 39 -61.52 -5.14 32.34
CA VAL A 39 -60.40 -4.24 32.67
C VAL A 39 -59.12 -5.02 32.92
N GLN A 40 -59.19 -6.14 33.64
CA GLN A 40 -58.04 -7.03 33.85
C GLN A 40 -57.51 -7.61 32.53
N SER A 41 -58.40 -8.03 31.62
CA SER A 41 -58.02 -8.54 30.30
C SER A 41 -57.31 -7.47 29.46
N VAL A 42 -57.83 -6.25 29.45
CA VAL A 42 -57.19 -5.11 28.76
C VAL A 42 -55.83 -4.81 29.38
N LEU A 43 -55.74 -4.75 30.71
CA LEU A 43 -54.50 -4.42 31.40
C LEU A 43 -53.42 -5.49 31.17
N ALA A 44 -53.80 -6.77 31.16
CA ALA A 44 -52.91 -7.87 30.82
C ALA A 44 -52.41 -7.79 29.37
N SER A 45 -53.27 -7.39 28.43
CA SER A 45 -52.86 -7.20 27.03
C SER A 45 -51.85 -6.06 26.87
N VAL A 46 -52.04 -4.96 27.61
CA VAL A 46 -51.16 -3.79 27.55
C VAL A 46 -49.82 -4.06 28.24
N ALA A 47 -49.83 -4.84 29.34
CA ALA A 47 -48.62 -5.21 30.07
C ALA A 47 -47.65 -6.08 29.26
N GLY A 48 -48.10 -6.70 28.15
CA GLY A 48 -47.26 -7.50 27.25
C GLY A 48 -46.51 -6.70 26.18
N TYR A 49 -46.82 -5.42 25.97
CA TYR A 49 -46.12 -4.59 24.99
C TYR A 49 -44.86 -3.95 25.59
N ALA A 50 -43.87 -3.71 24.74
CA ALA A 50 -42.68 -2.95 25.10
C ALA A 50 -42.99 -1.44 25.20
N ALA A 51 -42.17 -0.70 25.95
CA ALA A 51 -42.25 0.76 26.00
C ALA A 51 -42.05 1.38 24.61
N LEU A 52 -42.80 2.44 24.31
CA LEU A 52 -42.69 3.14 23.03
C LEU A 52 -41.36 3.90 22.92
N ASP A 53 -40.98 4.60 23.99
CA ASP A 53 -39.70 5.30 24.11
C ASP A 53 -38.70 4.45 24.88
N GLY A 54 -37.58 4.14 24.24
CA GLY A 54 -36.46 3.43 24.86
C GLY A 54 -36.81 2.05 25.41
N PRO A 55 -37.42 1.14 24.62
CA PRO A 55 -37.65 -0.23 25.07
C PRO A 55 -36.33 -0.91 25.45
N ALA A 56 -36.27 -1.46 26.66
CA ALA A 56 -35.22 -2.39 27.04
C ALA A 56 -35.66 -3.81 26.68
N PHE A 57 -35.12 -4.37 25.60
CA PHE A 57 -35.41 -5.75 25.23
C PHE A 57 -34.61 -6.73 26.10
N THR A 58 -35.21 -7.86 26.43
CA THR A 58 -34.57 -8.97 27.16
C THR A 58 -34.61 -10.24 26.31
N GLY A 59 -33.74 -11.21 26.61
CA GLY A 59 -33.61 -12.45 25.83
C GLY A 59 -32.86 -12.23 24.50
N VAL A 60 -33.36 -12.85 23.41
CA VAL A 60 -32.79 -12.74 22.05
C VAL A 60 -33.84 -12.12 21.13
N PRO A 61 -33.90 -10.78 21.02
CA PRO A 61 -34.84 -10.11 20.13
C PRO A 61 -34.58 -10.50 18.68
N THR A 62 -35.65 -10.66 17.91
CA THR A 62 -35.55 -10.90 16.46
C THR A 62 -36.19 -9.74 15.71
N ALA A 63 -35.66 -9.44 14.54
CA ALA A 63 -36.21 -8.48 13.59
C ALA A 63 -36.04 -9.04 12.17
N PRO A 64 -36.83 -8.59 11.18
CA PRO A 64 -36.63 -8.97 9.79
C PRO A 64 -35.25 -8.55 9.29
N THR A 65 -34.55 -9.46 8.62
CA THR A 65 -33.26 -9.16 7.98
C THR A 65 -33.50 -8.35 6.70
N ALA A 66 -32.93 -7.15 6.64
CA ALA A 66 -32.99 -6.31 5.46
C ALA A 66 -32.17 -6.91 4.29
N ALA A 67 -32.50 -6.53 3.06
CA ALA A 67 -31.69 -6.85 1.90
C ALA A 67 -30.37 -6.06 1.89
N SER A 68 -29.33 -6.57 1.23
CA SER A 68 -28.05 -5.86 1.10
C SER A 68 -28.23 -4.49 0.43
N GLY A 69 -27.46 -3.49 0.88
CA GLY A 69 -27.54 -2.11 0.39
C GLY A 69 -28.73 -1.30 0.90
N THR A 70 -29.51 -1.82 1.84
CA THR A 70 -30.60 -1.07 2.48
C THR A 70 -30.04 0.06 3.34
N ASP A 71 -30.45 1.30 3.06
CA ASP A 71 -30.11 2.51 3.83
C ASP A 71 -31.40 3.19 4.32
N THR A 72 -31.84 2.80 5.52
CA THR A 72 -33.07 3.30 6.16
C THR A 72 -32.89 3.32 7.68
N THR A 73 -33.92 3.75 8.41
CA THR A 73 -33.95 3.74 9.88
C THR A 73 -34.39 2.39 10.48
N GLN A 74 -34.45 1.31 9.70
CA GLN A 74 -34.74 -0.04 10.20
C GLN A 74 -33.64 -0.54 11.15
N ILE A 75 -33.99 -1.34 12.15
CA ILE A 75 -33.03 -2.04 13.01
C ILE A 75 -32.17 -2.99 12.17
N ALA A 76 -30.85 -2.84 12.23
CA ALA A 76 -29.91 -3.77 11.62
C ALA A 76 -29.84 -5.08 12.41
N THR A 77 -30.13 -6.21 11.77
CA THR A 77 -29.95 -7.55 12.36
C THR A 77 -28.49 -7.98 12.27
N THR A 78 -28.08 -8.92 13.13
CA THR A 78 -26.73 -9.53 13.06
C THR A 78 -26.49 -10.21 11.72
N ALA A 79 -27.51 -10.83 11.12
CA ALA A 79 -27.42 -11.44 9.80
C ALA A 79 -27.16 -10.41 8.69
N PHE A 80 -27.78 -9.22 8.76
CA PHE A 80 -27.51 -8.13 7.81
C PHE A 80 -26.06 -7.62 7.95
N VAL A 81 -25.59 -7.42 9.18
CA VAL A 81 -24.21 -6.97 9.44
C VAL A 81 -23.19 -8.01 8.99
N GLN A 82 -23.43 -9.30 9.24
CA GLN A 82 -22.55 -10.37 8.77
C GLN A 82 -22.45 -10.37 7.23
N ALA A 83 -23.58 -10.29 6.53
CA ALA A 83 -23.58 -10.23 5.07
C ALA A 83 -22.81 -9.01 4.52
N ALA A 84 -22.89 -7.86 5.20
CA ALA A 84 -22.12 -6.67 4.83
C ALA A 84 -20.61 -6.86 5.04
N LEU A 85 -20.21 -7.53 6.13
CA LEU A 85 -18.81 -7.85 6.42
C LEU A 85 -18.24 -8.86 5.44
N ASP A 86 -19.00 -9.90 5.08
CA ASP A 86 -18.56 -10.90 4.09
C ASP A 86 -18.28 -10.26 2.72
N LEU A 87 -19.09 -9.27 2.32
CA LEU A 87 -18.86 -8.49 1.10
C LEU A 87 -17.59 -7.62 1.19
N LEU A 88 -17.33 -7.03 2.36
CA LEU A 88 -16.09 -6.28 2.59
C LEU A 88 -14.88 -7.20 2.53
N GLU A 89 -14.94 -8.37 3.18
CA GLU A 89 -13.87 -9.37 3.13
C GLU A 89 -13.59 -9.81 1.69
N ALA A 90 -14.62 -10.11 0.90
CA ALA A 90 -14.44 -10.45 -0.51
C ALA A 90 -13.75 -9.33 -1.32
N SER A 91 -14.00 -8.06 -0.98
CA SER A 91 -13.33 -6.92 -1.63
C SER A 91 -11.86 -6.77 -1.22
N VAL A 92 -11.49 -7.26 -0.04
CA VAL A 92 -10.13 -7.19 0.52
C VAL A 92 -9.35 -8.50 0.32
N ALA A 93 -10.02 -9.62 0.04
CA ALA A 93 -9.43 -10.94 -0.20
C ALA A 93 -8.60 -11.03 -1.50
N GLY A 94 -8.54 -9.94 -2.29
CA GLY A 94 -7.54 -9.74 -3.35
C GLY A 94 -6.61 -8.55 -3.10
N GLY A 95 -6.68 -7.94 -1.91
CA GLY A 95 -5.90 -6.80 -1.49
C GLY A 95 -4.46 -7.19 -1.14
N MET A 96 -3.53 -6.30 -1.48
CA MET A 96 -2.11 -6.47 -1.18
C MET A 96 -1.88 -6.57 0.34
N SER A 97 -1.49 -7.74 0.84
CA SER A 97 -1.28 -8.01 2.27
C SER A 97 0.20 -8.20 2.60
N PHE A 98 0.79 -7.33 3.42
CA PHE A 98 2.20 -7.45 3.78
C PHE A 98 2.43 -8.59 4.77
N LYS A 99 3.31 -9.53 4.44
CA LYS A 99 3.62 -10.71 5.24
C LYS A 99 4.99 -10.68 5.92
N GLY A 100 5.74 -9.60 5.73
CA GLY A 100 7.06 -9.40 6.36
C GLY A 100 8.22 -9.50 5.38
N ASN A 101 9.42 -9.60 5.94
CA ASN A 101 10.65 -9.70 5.18
C ASN A 101 10.92 -11.16 4.74
N TRP A 102 11.56 -11.32 3.59
CA TRP A 102 11.97 -12.60 3.04
C TRP A 102 13.46 -12.56 2.63
N ASP A 103 14.19 -13.61 2.98
CA ASP A 103 15.57 -13.81 2.55
C ASP A 103 15.59 -14.62 1.24
N ALA A 104 15.87 -13.95 0.12
CA ALA A 104 15.91 -14.60 -1.19
C ALA A 104 17.14 -15.52 -1.38
N SER A 105 18.15 -15.40 -0.51
CA SER A 105 19.31 -16.31 -0.51
C SER A 105 18.99 -17.70 0.05
N SER A 106 17.80 -17.86 0.68
CA SER A 106 17.33 -19.15 1.22
C SER A 106 17.04 -20.21 0.14
N GLY A 107 16.88 -19.82 -1.12
CA GLY A 107 16.65 -20.74 -2.23
C GLY A 107 15.21 -21.22 -2.41
N SER A 108 14.27 -20.74 -1.59
CA SER A 108 12.82 -21.01 -1.72
C SER A 108 12.00 -19.72 -1.61
N PHE A 109 10.90 -19.65 -2.34
CA PHE A 109 9.93 -18.56 -2.24
C PHE A 109 9.26 -18.52 -0.85
N PRO A 110 8.81 -17.34 -0.40
CA PRO A 110 8.30 -17.16 0.96
C PRO A 110 6.93 -17.84 1.17
N GLY A 111 6.52 -17.95 2.43
CA GLY A 111 5.18 -18.43 2.79
C GLY A 111 5.01 -19.95 2.85
N GLY A 112 6.07 -20.74 2.59
CA GLY A 112 6.09 -22.17 2.88
C GLY A 112 5.02 -22.99 2.14
N GLY A 113 4.53 -22.50 0.99
CA GLY A 113 3.47 -23.13 0.21
C GLY A 113 2.05 -22.78 0.66
N ALA A 114 1.89 -21.88 1.62
CA ALA A 114 0.59 -21.39 2.11
C ALA A 114 0.38 -19.90 1.80
N ALA A 115 1.16 -19.34 0.88
CA ALA A 115 1.00 -17.95 0.47
C ALA A 115 -0.26 -17.79 -0.37
N GLN A 116 -1.18 -16.92 0.05
CA GLN A 116 -2.43 -16.65 -0.67
C GLN A 116 -2.28 -15.50 -1.66
N THR A 117 -3.17 -15.45 -2.65
CA THR A 117 -3.20 -14.37 -3.65
C THR A 117 -3.17 -13.00 -2.99
N GLY A 118 -2.31 -12.10 -3.48
CA GLY A 118 -2.16 -10.74 -2.96
C GLY A 118 -1.24 -10.62 -1.73
N TRP A 119 -0.78 -11.72 -1.13
CA TRP A 119 0.27 -11.65 -0.11
C TRP A 119 1.57 -11.16 -0.74
N TYR A 120 2.24 -10.23 -0.08
CA TYR A 120 3.54 -9.74 -0.53
C TYR A 120 4.58 -9.68 0.59
N TYR A 121 5.82 -9.91 0.19
CA TYR A 121 6.99 -9.93 1.05
C TYR A 121 8.02 -8.94 0.50
N ILE A 122 8.86 -8.38 1.37
CA ILE A 122 9.97 -7.50 1.00
C ILE A 122 11.28 -8.25 1.17
N VAL A 123 12.13 -8.22 0.15
CA VAL A 123 13.42 -8.91 0.16
C VAL A 123 14.36 -8.22 1.15
N SER A 124 14.80 -8.92 2.20
CA SER A 124 15.79 -8.42 3.16
C SER A 124 17.23 -8.76 2.79
N VAL A 125 17.42 -9.83 2.03
CA VAL A 125 18.73 -10.31 1.57
C VAL A 125 18.57 -10.74 0.12
N ALA A 126 19.45 -10.24 -0.74
CA ALA A 126 19.43 -10.53 -2.18
C ALA A 126 19.74 -12.02 -2.45
N GLY A 127 19.18 -12.56 -3.53
CA GLY A 127 19.36 -13.95 -3.90
C GLY A 127 18.69 -14.31 -5.23
N THR A 128 18.77 -15.58 -5.61
CA THR A 128 18.13 -16.08 -6.84
C THR A 128 17.35 -17.34 -6.52
N VAL A 129 16.07 -17.37 -6.90
CA VAL A 129 15.17 -18.52 -6.70
C VAL A 129 14.47 -18.81 -8.01
N ASP A 130 14.46 -20.09 -8.43
CA ASP A 130 13.92 -20.54 -9.73
C ASP A 130 14.42 -19.70 -10.93
N GLY A 131 15.70 -19.33 -10.90
CA GLY A 131 16.32 -18.51 -11.96
C GLY A 131 15.94 -17.02 -11.95
N VAL A 132 15.10 -16.56 -11.00
CA VAL A 132 14.74 -15.15 -10.84
C VAL A 132 15.61 -14.50 -9.78
N ALA A 133 16.34 -13.45 -10.15
CA ALA A 133 17.17 -12.67 -9.23
C ALA A 133 16.32 -11.62 -8.49
N PHE A 134 16.57 -11.49 -7.19
CA PHE A 134 15.96 -10.52 -6.28
C PHE A 134 17.03 -9.71 -5.57
N ASP A 135 16.90 -8.39 -5.60
CA ASP A 135 17.72 -7.46 -4.86
C ASP A 135 17.03 -7.05 -3.55
N VAL A 136 17.81 -6.52 -2.61
CA VAL A 136 17.26 -6.01 -1.34
C VAL A 136 16.24 -4.91 -1.63
N ASN A 137 15.11 -4.96 -0.92
CA ASN A 137 13.92 -4.11 -1.05
C ASN A 137 12.98 -4.41 -2.22
N ASP A 138 13.31 -5.33 -3.13
CA ASP A 138 12.33 -5.82 -4.08
C ASP A 138 11.12 -6.41 -3.34
N ALA A 139 9.94 -6.32 -3.95
CA ALA A 139 8.76 -7.01 -3.46
C ALA A 139 8.46 -8.24 -4.31
N ILE A 140 8.02 -9.31 -3.66
CA ILE A 140 7.45 -10.48 -4.34
C ILE A 140 6.00 -10.65 -3.89
N ILE A 141 5.09 -10.84 -4.84
CA ILE A 141 3.64 -10.92 -4.62
C ILE A 141 3.15 -12.27 -5.12
N ALA A 142 2.36 -12.97 -4.30
CA ALA A 142 1.69 -14.21 -4.69
C ALA A 142 0.51 -13.92 -5.64
N LYS A 143 0.44 -14.68 -6.73
CA LYS A 143 -0.57 -14.59 -7.79
C LYS A 143 -1.65 -15.67 -7.70
N ALA A 144 -1.40 -16.69 -6.90
CA ALA A 144 -2.26 -17.83 -6.71
C ALA A 144 -2.33 -18.17 -5.23
N ASP A 145 -3.40 -18.84 -4.84
CA ASP A 145 -3.52 -19.41 -3.51
C ASP A 145 -2.58 -20.61 -3.39
N ASP A 146 -2.00 -20.78 -2.20
CA ASP A 146 -0.98 -21.79 -1.90
C ASP A 146 0.20 -21.74 -2.89
N ALA A 147 0.70 -20.52 -3.15
CA ALA A 147 1.76 -20.27 -4.13
C ALA A 147 3.02 -21.14 -3.85
N ALA A 148 3.50 -21.81 -4.90
CA ALA A 148 4.59 -22.78 -4.82
C ALA A 148 5.91 -22.18 -4.31
N VAL A 149 6.66 -22.95 -3.53
CA VAL A 149 7.95 -22.50 -2.94
C VAL A 149 9.14 -22.60 -3.89
N ASP A 150 8.98 -23.29 -5.01
CA ASP A 150 10.05 -23.66 -5.94
C ASP A 150 9.79 -23.23 -7.39
N THR A 151 8.59 -22.69 -7.68
CA THR A 151 8.14 -22.39 -9.03
C THR A 151 7.66 -20.94 -9.10
N TYR A 152 8.38 -20.09 -9.83
CA TYR A 152 8.02 -18.68 -9.99
C TYR A 152 6.82 -18.49 -10.90
N THR A 153 6.87 -19.12 -12.08
CA THR A 153 5.88 -18.95 -13.14
C THR A 153 4.50 -19.40 -12.67
N GLY A 154 3.49 -18.57 -12.87
CA GLY A 154 2.11 -18.83 -12.43
C GLY A 154 1.84 -18.50 -10.97
N ASN A 155 2.85 -18.56 -10.10
CA ASN A 155 2.69 -18.40 -8.65
C ASN A 155 3.07 -17.00 -8.14
N TRP A 156 4.03 -16.33 -8.77
CA TRP A 156 4.63 -15.11 -8.23
C TRP A 156 4.78 -14.00 -9.27
N VAL A 157 4.82 -12.75 -8.78
CA VAL A 157 5.28 -11.59 -9.53
C VAL A 157 6.23 -10.77 -8.68
N LYS A 158 7.39 -10.45 -9.26
CA LYS A 158 8.38 -9.54 -8.71
C LYS A 158 8.00 -8.09 -9.04
N ARG A 159 8.19 -7.20 -8.06
CA ARG A 159 8.17 -5.75 -8.22
C ARG A 159 9.54 -5.23 -7.82
N ASP A 160 10.32 -4.82 -8.81
CA ASP A 160 11.64 -4.27 -8.59
C ASP A 160 11.54 -2.93 -7.87
N ALA A 161 12.35 -2.73 -6.83
CA ALA A 161 12.44 -1.47 -6.09
C ALA A 161 13.51 -0.53 -6.66
N THR A 162 14.36 -1.03 -7.57
CA THR A 162 15.37 -0.23 -8.24
C THR A 162 14.70 0.61 -9.33
N ASP A 163 14.66 1.93 -9.14
CA ASP A 163 14.42 2.88 -10.24
C ASP A 163 15.47 2.58 -11.33
N ALA A 164 15.05 1.91 -12.39
CA ALA A 164 15.97 1.45 -13.41
C ALA A 164 16.65 2.66 -14.08
N VAL A 165 17.94 2.88 -13.83
CA VAL A 165 18.76 3.69 -14.73
C VAL A 165 18.83 2.92 -16.05
N GLN A 166 17.87 3.19 -16.94
CA GLN A 166 17.70 2.43 -18.17
C GLN A 166 18.90 2.53 -19.11
N SER A 167 19.67 3.62 -19.01
CA SER A 167 20.95 3.77 -19.69
C SER A 167 21.84 4.80 -19.00
N VAL A 168 23.15 4.67 -19.18
CA VAL A 168 24.12 5.75 -18.91
C VAL A 168 24.82 6.08 -20.22
N ALA A 169 24.66 7.32 -20.69
CA ALA A 169 25.18 7.76 -21.99
C ALA A 169 24.80 6.82 -23.17
N GLY A 170 23.57 6.27 -23.15
CA GLY A 170 23.06 5.36 -24.18
C GLY A 170 23.55 3.91 -24.08
N LEU A 171 24.44 3.59 -23.13
CA LEU A 171 24.85 2.23 -22.84
C LEU A 171 23.84 1.53 -21.94
N THR A 172 23.58 0.26 -22.22
CA THR A 172 22.69 -0.62 -21.44
C THR A 172 23.46 -1.85 -20.95
N GLY A 173 22.93 -2.54 -19.93
CA GLY A 173 23.59 -3.72 -19.35
C GLY A 173 24.81 -3.38 -18.48
N ALA A 174 25.80 -4.28 -18.42
CA ALA A 174 27.03 -4.06 -17.66
C ALA A 174 27.90 -2.98 -18.33
N ILE A 175 27.96 -1.80 -17.74
CA ILE A 175 28.71 -0.66 -18.27
C ILE A 175 30.15 -0.74 -17.78
N SER A 176 31.06 -1.21 -18.65
CA SER A 176 32.50 -1.17 -18.36
C SER A 176 33.04 0.27 -18.44
N ALA A 177 34.11 0.55 -17.69
CA ALA A 177 34.79 1.84 -17.76
C ALA A 177 35.25 2.19 -19.19
N ALA A 178 35.67 1.20 -19.98
CA ALA A 178 36.07 1.39 -21.37
C ALA A 178 34.88 1.76 -22.27
N ALA A 179 33.74 1.08 -22.10
CA ALA A 179 32.53 1.40 -22.85
C ALA A 179 32.02 2.81 -22.52
N LEU A 180 31.97 3.17 -21.23
CA LEU A 180 31.55 4.51 -20.80
C LEU A 180 32.48 5.60 -21.34
N LYS A 181 33.79 5.37 -21.30
CA LYS A 181 34.78 6.31 -21.85
C LYS A 181 34.56 6.56 -23.35
N THR A 182 34.28 5.50 -24.11
CA THR A 182 33.97 5.61 -25.55
C THR A 182 32.64 6.32 -25.78
N ALA A 183 31.59 5.98 -25.03
CA ALA A 183 30.25 6.55 -25.20
C ALA A 183 30.19 8.04 -24.83
N LEU A 184 30.95 8.47 -23.82
CA LEU A 184 30.99 9.86 -23.39
C LEU A 184 31.84 10.74 -24.32
N ALA A 185 32.69 10.13 -25.17
CA ALA A 185 33.49 10.77 -26.21
C ALA A 185 34.28 12.02 -25.76
N MET A 186 34.70 12.07 -24.49
CA MET A 186 35.28 13.27 -23.88
C MET A 186 36.54 13.75 -24.62
N ALA A 187 36.46 14.93 -25.23
CA ALA A 187 37.54 15.67 -25.85
C ALA A 187 38.04 16.81 -24.95
N ILE A 188 39.22 17.36 -25.26
CA ILE A 188 39.77 18.54 -24.55
C ILE A 188 38.81 19.73 -24.62
N ALA A 189 38.05 19.85 -25.72
CA ALA A 189 37.05 20.90 -25.93
C ALA A 189 35.89 20.84 -24.91
N ASP A 190 35.60 19.66 -24.35
CA ASP A 190 34.50 19.47 -23.41
C ASP A 190 34.84 19.99 -22.01
N VAL A 191 36.14 20.19 -21.72
CA VAL A 191 36.61 20.78 -20.47
C VAL A 191 36.94 22.25 -20.71
N SER A 192 35.94 23.11 -20.46
CA SER A 192 36.07 24.55 -20.62
C SER A 192 37.37 25.10 -20.00
N GLY A 193 38.16 25.81 -20.79
CA GLY A 193 39.41 26.44 -20.37
C GLY A 193 40.65 25.52 -20.37
N LEU A 194 40.52 24.20 -20.49
CA LEU A 194 41.67 23.29 -20.50
C LEU A 194 42.54 23.46 -21.76
N GLN A 195 41.91 23.69 -22.92
CA GLN A 195 42.60 24.00 -24.18
C GLN A 195 43.49 25.24 -24.02
N ALA A 196 42.93 26.34 -23.49
CA ALA A 196 43.66 27.58 -23.25
C ALA A 196 44.79 27.40 -22.21
N ALA A 197 44.58 26.61 -21.16
CA ALA A 197 45.59 26.34 -20.15
C ALA A 197 46.77 25.49 -20.69
N LEU A 198 46.49 24.53 -21.57
CA LEU A 198 47.51 23.74 -22.28
C LEU A 198 48.26 24.61 -23.29
N ASP A 199 47.55 25.39 -24.09
CA ASP A 199 48.14 26.31 -25.08
C ASP A 199 49.02 27.36 -24.40
N GLY A 200 48.61 27.86 -23.22
CA GLY A 200 49.42 28.77 -22.41
C GLY A 200 50.66 28.14 -21.77
N LYS A 201 50.67 26.80 -21.57
CA LYS A 201 51.86 26.05 -21.10
C LYS A 201 52.72 25.54 -22.25
N SER A 202 52.15 25.38 -23.44
CA SER A 202 52.86 25.02 -24.66
C SER A 202 53.74 26.19 -25.08
N ASN A 203 54.99 26.15 -24.62
CA ASN A 203 55.95 27.21 -24.92
C ASN A 203 56.31 27.17 -26.41
N THR A 204 55.56 27.90 -27.24
CA THR A 204 55.77 27.97 -28.70
C THR A 204 57.14 28.60 -29.04
N ALA A 205 57.86 29.14 -28.07
CA ALA A 205 59.26 29.53 -28.20
C ALA A 205 60.03 29.35 -26.88
N HIS A 206 60.63 28.17 -26.66
CA HIS A 206 61.94 28.18 -26.01
C HIS A 206 62.98 27.78 -27.05
N VAL A 207 63.85 28.73 -27.35
CA VAL A 207 65.05 28.50 -28.13
C VAL A 207 66.11 28.03 -27.14
N HIS A 208 66.68 26.85 -27.34
CA HIS A 208 67.90 26.49 -26.64
C HIS A 208 69.04 27.37 -27.18
N THR A 209 69.28 28.53 -26.58
CA THR A 209 70.47 29.36 -26.85
C THR A 209 71.72 28.77 -26.20
N GLY A 210 71.81 27.45 -26.15
CA GLY A 210 72.93 26.70 -25.58
C GLY A 210 73.99 26.40 -26.64
N VAL A 211 74.76 27.42 -27.01
CA VAL A 211 76.16 27.31 -27.47
C VAL A 211 76.41 26.51 -28.76
N TYR A 212 76.20 27.15 -29.90
CA TYR A 212 77.20 27.06 -30.98
C TYR A 212 77.58 28.49 -31.35
N GLU A 213 78.45 29.10 -30.54
CA GLU A 213 79.08 30.36 -30.92
C GLU A 213 79.84 30.11 -32.23
N PRO A 214 79.50 30.79 -33.35
CA PRO A 214 80.28 30.67 -34.57
C PRO A 214 81.71 31.13 -34.25
N VAL A 215 82.69 30.30 -34.59
CA VAL A 215 84.11 30.50 -34.26
C VAL A 215 84.50 31.96 -34.49
N ASP A 216 84.76 32.73 -33.42
CA ASP A 216 85.09 34.14 -33.53
C ASP A 216 86.33 34.29 -34.42
N ALA A 217 86.15 34.94 -35.57
CA ALA A 217 87.20 35.14 -36.55
C ALA A 217 88.41 35.87 -35.95
N ASN A 218 88.23 36.67 -34.90
CA ASN A 218 89.32 37.31 -34.18
C ASN A 218 90.16 36.31 -33.37
N ILE A 219 89.52 35.30 -32.76
CA ILE A 219 90.22 34.21 -32.06
C ILE A 219 91.01 33.36 -33.06
N VAL A 220 90.41 33.04 -34.22
CA VAL A 220 91.10 32.30 -35.28
C VAL A 220 92.29 33.09 -35.81
N ARG A 221 92.11 34.39 -36.10
CA ARG A 221 93.19 35.27 -36.57
C ARG A 221 94.31 35.43 -35.55
N ALA A 222 93.99 35.57 -34.27
CA ALA A 222 94.98 35.65 -33.20
C ALA A 222 95.80 34.36 -33.08
N ASN A 223 95.16 33.19 -33.20
CA ASN A 223 95.84 31.89 -33.17
C ASN A 223 96.70 31.66 -34.41
N VAL A 224 96.22 32.05 -35.60
CA VAL A 224 97.01 32.00 -36.85
C VAL A 224 98.19 32.96 -36.78
N ALA A 225 98.00 34.18 -36.28
CA ALA A 225 99.09 35.15 -36.10
C ALA A 225 100.14 34.64 -35.09
N LYS A 226 99.71 33.98 -34.01
CA LYS A 226 100.61 33.37 -33.01
C LYS A 226 101.36 32.15 -33.56
N ALA A 227 100.76 31.40 -34.48
CA ALA A 227 101.41 30.30 -35.19
C ALA A 227 102.43 30.82 -36.21
N LEU A 228 102.10 31.89 -36.94
CA LEU A 228 102.99 32.54 -37.91
C LEU A 228 104.13 33.33 -37.25
N SER A 229 103.89 33.96 -36.10
CA SER A 229 104.93 34.64 -35.31
C SER A 229 105.91 33.66 -34.67
N LYS A 230 105.54 32.38 -34.56
CA LYS A 230 106.43 31.27 -34.22
C LYS A 230 107.14 30.68 -35.45
N GLY A 231 107.17 31.43 -36.57
CA GLY A 231 107.79 31.04 -37.84
C GLY A 231 109.07 30.23 -37.66
N PHE A 232 109.12 29.05 -38.25
CA PHE A 232 109.71 28.91 -39.58
C PHE A 232 111.13 29.51 -39.62
N LYS A 233 112.09 28.82 -38.97
CA LYS A 233 113.46 28.81 -39.49
C LYS A 233 113.53 27.69 -40.53
N GLN A 234 113.33 28.07 -41.80
CA GLN A 234 113.88 27.34 -42.94
C GLN A 234 115.40 27.49 -42.86
N THR A 235 116.13 26.36 -42.84
CA THR A 235 117.60 26.19 -42.95
C THR A 235 118.48 27.02 -42.02
#